data_AF-A0A7Z7PPN7-F1
#
_entry.id   AF-A0A7Z7PPN7-F1
#
_cell.length_a   1.000
_cell.length_b   1.000
_cell.length_c   1.000
_cell.angle_alpha   90.00
_cell.angle_beta   90.00
_cell.angle_gamma   90.00
#
_symmetry.space_group_name_H-M   'P 1'
#
loop_
_entity.id
_entity.type
_entity.pdbx_description
1 polymer ?
#
loop_
_entity_poly.entity_id
_entity_poly.type
_entity_poly.pdbx_seq_one_letter_code
_entity_poly.pdbx_strand_id
1 'polypeptide(L)'
;MDKGKRLDLIVLLVLLTSIVVISGLLVGFGNRLSPKKVASLAILYNAGLGANREDFLNNPSYTYDDRVVSVYEYFAGKSDSKPVLSSAIKMHNVDDTELFSTNPAVDRLISSKTPRENISLKNKLLSLIKSNKQLDSKGDGFKIKLGEAIYRAIMDFTGVKVNIIVGGKVKTLDLSKLDPSIVVSIMIVESSLNPYALMEEKSLNPSFSQYVYSRGLMQIYEITLWTLNSWLKESQINIKPEGLWSIRDNIFLGMVYLSYANEMLEE
;
A
#
# COMPACT_ATOMS: atom_id res chain seq x y z
N MET A 1 39.30 39.52 -9.09
CA MET A 1 38.49 38.73 -8.14
C MET A 1 39.42 38.21 -7.07
N ASP A 2 39.24 38.67 -5.84
CA ASP A 2 40.20 38.46 -4.74
C ASP A 2 40.31 36.98 -4.36
N LYS A 3 41.52 36.50 -4.04
CA LYS A 3 41.75 35.07 -3.74
C LYS A 3 40.88 34.57 -2.58
N GLY A 4 40.59 35.44 -1.60
CA GLY A 4 39.68 35.13 -0.48
C GLY A 4 38.24 34.84 -0.92
N LYS A 5 37.68 35.65 -1.84
CA LYS A 5 36.30 35.47 -2.34
C LYS A 5 36.11 34.17 -3.13
N ARG A 6 37.16 33.67 -3.79
CA ARG A 6 37.14 32.36 -4.47
C ARG A 6 37.15 31.21 -3.46
N LEU A 7 37.92 31.32 -2.38
CA LEU A 7 37.98 30.30 -1.34
C LEU A 7 36.63 30.18 -0.62
N ASP A 8 36.02 31.31 -0.27
CA ASP A 8 34.72 31.36 0.38
C ASP A 8 33.60 30.75 -0.49
N LEU A 9 33.63 30.99 -1.80
CA LEU A 9 32.67 30.42 -2.74
C LEU A 9 32.81 28.89 -2.85
N ILE A 10 34.04 28.38 -2.88
CA ILE A 10 34.30 26.94 -2.93
C ILE A 10 33.82 26.27 -1.63
N VAL A 11 34.13 26.87 -0.48
CA VAL A 11 33.67 26.37 0.83
C VAL A 11 32.14 26.34 0.89
N LEU A 12 31.47 27.42 0.44
CA LEU A 12 30.01 27.49 0.40
C LEU A 12 29.39 26.40 -0.49
N LEU A 13 29.96 26.16 -1.68
CA LEU A 13 29.51 25.11 -2.61
C LEU A 13 29.66 23.71 -2.00
N VAL A 14 30.78 23.42 -1.34
CA VAL A 14 31.00 22.14 -0.65
C VAL A 14 29.99 21.96 0.48
N LEU A 15 29.71 23.01 1.25
CA LEU A 15 28.75 22.99 2.36
C LEU A 15 27.33 22.72 1.86
N LEU A 16 26.88 23.43 0.81
CA LEU A 16 25.59 23.20 0.16
C LEU A 16 25.48 21.78 -0.39
N THR A 17 26.52 21.30 -1.08
CA THR A 17 26.54 19.93 -1.63
C THR A 17 26.46 18.90 -0.50
N SER A 18 27.17 19.12 0.60
CA SER A 18 27.15 18.23 1.77
C SER A 18 25.77 18.23 2.45
N ILE A 19 25.12 19.38 2.59
CA ILE A 19 23.76 19.48 3.13
C ILE A 19 22.78 18.73 2.21
N VAL A 20 22.89 18.88 0.89
CA VAL A 20 22.04 18.18 -0.08
C VAL A 20 22.27 16.66 0.00
N VAL A 21 23.53 16.21 0.09
CA VAL A 21 23.87 14.79 0.23
C VAL A 21 23.37 14.22 1.56
N ILE A 22 23.63 14.89 2.68
CA ILE A 22 23.18 14.46 4.01
C ILE A 22 21.65 14.47 4.09
N SER A 23 20.98 15.49 3.55
CA SER A 23 19.52 15.54 3.47
C SER A 23 18.98 14.43 2.58
N GLY A 24 19.64 14.13 1.46
CA GLY A 24 19.31 13.01 0.58
C GLY A 24 19.47 11.66 1.27
N LEU A 25 20.54 11.47 2.06
CA LEU A 25 20.76 10.28 2.86
C LEU A 25 19.71 10.16 3.98
N LEU A 26 19.45 11.23 4.74
CA LEU A 26 18.45 11.22 5.81
C LEU A 26 17.03 10.97 5.29
N VAL A 27 16.67 11.50 4.11
CA VAL A 27 15.40 11.20 3.42
C VAL A 27 15.38 9.77 2.87
N GLY A 28 16.53 9.26 2.42
CA GLY A 28 16.66 7.89 1.94
C GLY A 28 16.61 6.85 3.05
N PHE A 29 17.11 7.16 4.25
CA PHE A 29 17.21 6.25 5.40
C PHE A 29 16.09 6.40 6.43
N GLY A 30 15.39 7.54 6.47
CA GLY A 30 14.28 7.77 7.40
C GLY A 30 13.09 6.86 7.09
N ASN A 31 12.83 5.89 7.97
CA ASN A 31 11.66 5.00 8.00
C ASN A 31 11.67 3.78 7.07
N ARG A 32 12.82 3.27 6.63
CA ARG A 32 12.85 1.94 5.98
C ARG A 32 12.62 0.83 7.00
N LEU A 33 11.66 -0.03 6.72
CA LEU A 33 11.37 -1.23 7.50
C LEU A 33 12.50 -2.26 7.35
N SER A 34 12.74 -3.01 8.42
CA SER A 34 13.61 -4.20 8.37
C SER A 34 12.89 -5.33 7.60
N PRO A 35 13.62 -6.23 6.92
CA PRO A 35 13.01 -7.39 6.25
C PRO A 35 12.10 -8.20 7.18
N LYS A 36 12.50 -8.36 8.45
CA LYS A 36 11.68 -9.03 9.48
C LYS A 36 10.35 -8.31 9.70
N LYS A 37 10.33 -6.98 9.82
CA LYS A 37 9.09 -6.21 10.01
C LYS A 37 8.20 -6.26 8.77
N VAL A 38 8.78 -6.20 7.57
CA VAL A 38 8.05 -6.37 6.31
C VAL A 38 7.38 -7.75 6.23
N ALA A 39 8.13 -8.81 6.52
CA ALA A 39 7.59 -10.16 6.53
C ALA A 39 6.45 -10.32 7.54
N SER A 40 6.61 -9.73 8.73
CA SER A 40 5.59 -9.76 9.78
C SER A 40 4.29 -9.07 9.36
N LEU A 41 4.40 -7.92 8.70
CA LEU A 41 3.24 -7.20 8.16
C LEU A 41 2.54 -7.98 7.05
N ALA A 42 3.31 -8.61 6.15
CA ALA A 42 2.76 -9.45 5.10
C ALA A 42 2.03 -10.68 5.66
N ILE A 43 2.61 -11.36 6.67
CA ILE A 43 1.97 -12.47 7.36
C ILE A 43 0.65 -12.03 7.98
N LEU A 44 0.66 -10.94 8.75
CA LEU A 44 -0.55 -10.43 9.41
C LEU A 44 -1.62 -10.02 8.39
N TYR A 45 -1.22 -9.36 7.29
CA TYR A 45 -2.12 -8.96 6.21
C TYR A 45 -2.84 -10.18 5.60
N ASN A 46 -2.10 -11.27 5.34
CA ASN A 46 -2.64 -12.48 4.73
C ASN A 46 -3.41 -13.36 5.71
N ALA A 47 -3.04 -13.34 6.99
CA ALA A 47 -3.69 -14.14 8.03
C ALA A 47 -5.10 -13.65 8.38
N GLY A 48 -5.38 -12.36 8.19
CA GLY A 48 -6.66 -11.74 8.54
C GLY A 48 -6.60 -10.86 9.79
N LEU A 49 -7.62 -10.02 9.94
CA LEU A 49 -7.71 -9.09 11.06
C LEU A 49 -7.82 -9.84 12.40
N GLY A 50 -6.97 -9.46 13.36
CA GLY A 50 -6.93 -10.06 14.70
C GLY A 50 -6.14 -11.36 14.79
N ALA A 51 -5.44 -11.76 13.72
CA ALA A 51 -4.53 -12.89 13.76
C ALA A 51 -3.34 -12.66 14.71
N ASN A 52 -2.92 -13.72 15.41
CA ASN A 52 -1.70 -13.71 16.21
C ASN A 52 -0.52 -14.18 15.35
N ARG A 53 0.47 -13.31 15.17
CA ARG A 53 1.67 -13.60 14.38
C ARG A 53 2.43 -14.82 14.89
N GLU A 54 2.54 -15.00 16.20
CA GLU A 54 3.35 -16.07 16.78
C GLU A 54 2.80 -17.45 16.41
N ASP A 55 1.49 -17.57 16.19
CA ASP A 55 0.86 -18.84 15.77
C ASP A 55 1.34 -19.26 14.38
N PHE A 56 1.63 -18.30 13.50
CA PHE A 56 2.14 -18.58 12.14
C PHE A 56 3.65 -18.86 12.15
N LEU A 57 4.42 -18.11 12.94
CA LEU A 57 5.87 -18.34 13.03
C LEU A 57 6.23 -19.65 13.72
N ASN A 58 5.39 -20.10 14.66
CA ASN A 58 5.58 -21.36 15.38
C ASN A 58 4.93 -22.56 14.66
N ASN A 59 4.24 -22.33 13.52
CA ASN A 59 3.68 -23.40 12.71
C ASN A 59 4.74 -23.95 11.73
N PRO A 60 5.23 -25.19 11.91
CA PRO A 60 6.27 -25.76 11.05
C PRO A 60 5.80 -26.05 9.62
N SER A 61 4.49 -26.03 9.37
CA SER A 61 3.90 -26.20 8.03
C SER A 61 3.63 -24.88 7.31
N TYR A 62 3.86 -23.73 7.96
CA TYR A 62 3.66 -22.43 7.33
C TYR A 62 4.90 -22.02 6.52
N THR A 63 4.72 -21.86 5.20
CA THR A 63 5.75 -21.30 4.32
C THR A 63 5.42 -19.85 4.02
N TYR A 64 6.24 -18.93 4.54
CA TYR A 64 6.12 -17.51 4.25
C TYR A 64 6.44 -17.23 2.77
N ASP A 65 5.59 -16.43 2.13
CA ASP A 65 5.82 -15.93 0.78
C ASP A 65 6.79 -14.73 0.82
N ASP A 66 8.07 -14.99 0.53
CA ASP A 66 9.14 -14.01 0.59
C ASP A 66 9.07 -12.92 -0.49
N ARG A 67 8.17 -13.05 -1.46
CA ARG A 67 8.01 -12.08 -2.56
C ARG A 67 7.73 -10.67 -2.04
N VAL A 68 6.96 -10.51 -0.96
CA VAL A 68 6.67 -9.16 -0.42
C VAL A 68 7.96 -8.47 0.06
N VAL A 69 8.90 -9.21 0.67
CA VAL A 69 10.19 -8.66 1.10
C VAL A 69 11.04 -8.26 -0.11
N SER A 70 11.15 -9.14 -1.11
CA SER A 70 11.89 -8.86 -2.34
C SER A 70 11.37 -7.62 -3.07
N VAL A 71 10.04 -7.49 -3.20
CA VAL A 71 9.40 -6.33 -3.82
C VAL A 71 9.63 -5.07 -2.98
N TYR A 72 9.54 -5.17 -1.66
CA TYR A 72 9.81 -4.05 -0.76
C TYR A 72 11.25 -3.55 -0.93
N GLU A 73 12.24 -4.44 -1.02
CA GLU A 73 13.63 -4.07 -1.24
C GLU A 73 13.84 -3.33 -2.56
N TYR A 74 13.11 -3.70 -3.62
CA TYR A 74 13.11 -2.94 -4.87
C TYR A 74 12.61 -1.50 -4.67
N PHE A 75 11.44 -1.30 -4.04
CA PHE A 75 10.90 0.06 -3.85
C PHE A 75 11.69 0.88 -2.83
N ALA A 76 12.17 0.23 -1.79
CA ALA A 76 13.08 0.82 -0.84
C ALA A 76 14.44 1.15 -1.49
N GLY A 77 14.78 0.68 -2.69
CA GLY A 77 16.09 0.94 -3.30
C GLY A 77 17.24 0.25 -2.57
N LYS A 78 16.97 -0.93 -2.02
CA LYS A 78 17.96 -1.89 -1.51
C LYS A 78 18.32 -2.94 -2.58
N SER A 79 17.47 -3.11 -3.59
CA SER A 79 17.67 -3.99 -4.75
C SER A 79 17.26 -3.29 -6.04
N ASP A 80 17.97 -3.56 -7.13
CA ASP A 80 17.61 -3.12 -8.49
C ASP A 80 16.80 -4.17 -9.26
N SER A 81 16.55 -5.34 -8.65
CA SER A 81 15.79 -6.42 -9.26
C SER A 81 14.32 -5.99 -9.41
N LYS A 82 13.90 -5.76 -10.66
CA LYS A 82 12.52 -5.38 -10.96
C LYS A 82 11.56 -6.54 -10.64
N PRO A 83 10.47 -6.30 -9.87
CA PRO A 83 9.45 -7.30 -9.61
C PRO A 83 8.85 -7.86 -10.88
N VAL A 84 8.62 -9.17 -10.90
CA VAL A 84 7.86 -9.85 -11.96
C VAL A 84 6.39 -9.81 -11.60
N LEU A 85 5.56 -9.22 -12.47
CA LEU A 85 4.11 -9.19 -12.32
C LEU A 85 3.53 -10.51 -12.84
N SER A 86 2.63 -11.13 -12.08
CA SER A 86 1.95 -12.37 -12.48
C SER A 86 0.99 -12.09 -13.64
N SER A 87 1.01 -12.96 -14.64
CA SER A 87 0.01 -12.97 -15.72
C SER A 87 -1.19 -13.86 -15.41
N ALA A 88 -1.18 -14.58 -14.28
CA ALA A 88 -2.18 -15.60 -13.93
C ALA A 88 -3.25 -15.11 -12.93
N ILE A 89 -3.36 -13.79 -12.71
CA ILE A 89 -4.40 -13.22 -11.86
C ILE A 89 -5.75 -13.32 -12.58
N LYS A 90 -6.74 -13.94 -11.91
CA LYS A 90 -8.13 -13.94 -12.36
C LYS A 90 -8.68 -12.52 -12.33
N MET A 91 -9.42 -12.13 -13.37
CA MET A 91 -9.97 -10.79 -13.53
C MET A 91 -11.48 -10.82 -13.58
N HIS A 92 -12.13 -9.82 -12.99
CA HIS A 92 -13.55 -9.56 -13.15
C HIS A 92 -13.77 -8.38 -14.09
N ASN A 93 -14.80 -8.45 -14.94
CA ASN A 93 -15.13 -7.33 -15.82
C ASN A 93 -15.87 -6.26 -15.02
N VAL A 94 -15.21 -5.12 -14.84
CA VAL A 94 -15.70 -3.96 -14.08
C VAL A 94 -15.62 -2.75 -14.99
N ASP A 95 -16.56 -1.81 -14.87
CA ASP A 95 -16.49 -0.56 -15.64
C ASP A 95 -15.32 0.29 -15.15
N ASP A 96 -14.54 0.87 -16.09
CA ASP A 96 -13.41 1.73 -15.76
C ASP A 96 -13.83 2.91 -14.87
N THR A 97 -15.06 3.42 -15.01
CA THR A 97 -15.59 4.52 -14.17
C THR A 97 -15.73 4.11 -12.71
N GLU A 98 -16.04 2.85 -12.41
CA GLU A 98 -16.11 2.33 -11.05
C GLU A 98 -14.72 2.27 -10.41
N LEU A 99 -13.68 1.91 -11.18
CA LEU A 99 -12.30 1.88 -10.69
C LEU A 99 -11.81 3.26 -10.22
N PHE A 100 -12.23 4.31 -10.91
CA PHE A 100 -11.85 5.70 -10.61
C PHE A 100 -12.92 6.46 -9.82
N SER A 101 -13.93 5.76 -9.29
CA SER A 101 -14.95 6.37 -8.45
C SER A 101 -14.38 6.86 -7.12
N THR A 102 -15.00 7.91 -6.57
CA THR A 102 -14.61 8.53 -5.32
C THR A 102 -15.66 8.31 -4.25
N ASN A 103 -15.21 8.23 -2.99
CA ASN A 103 -16.07 8.12 -1.83
C ASN A 103 -15.92 9.39 -0.99
N PRO A 104 -16.94 10.26 -0.93
CA PRO A 104 -16.84 11.52 -0.20
C PRO A 104 -16.50 11.37 1.29
N ALA A 105 -16.88 10.26 1.94
CA ALA A 105 -16.55 10.04 3.33
C ALA A 105 -15.05 9.76 3.52
N VAL A 106 -14.44 8.99 2.61
CA VAL A 106 -13.00 8.70 2.59
C VAL A 106 -12.21 9.96 2.21
N ASP A 107 -12.63 10.66 1.16
CA ASP A 107 -11.90 11.83 0.67
C ASP A 107 -11.90 13.02 1.65
N ARG A 108 -12.93 13.12 2.52
CA ARG A 108 -12.97 14.13 3.60
C ARG A 108 -11.88 13.94 4.65
N LEU A 109 -11.29 12.74 4.76
CA LEU A 109 -10.21 12.48 5.72
C LEU A 109 -8.88 13.11 5.29
N ILE A 110 -8.73 13.40 4.00
CA ILE A 110 -7.46 13.85 3.44
C ILE A 110 -7.18 15.27 3.89
N SER A 111 -5.97 15.49 4.41
CA SER A 111 -5.52 16.82 4.79
C SER A 111 -5.46 17.74 3.57
N SER A 112 -5.79 19.02 3.76
CA SER A 112 -5.54 20.06 2.75
C SER A 112 -4.05 20.25 2.44
N LYS A 113 -3.15 19.71 3.28
CA LYS A 113 -1.71 19.77 3.06
C LYS A 113 -1.28 18.73 2.03
N THR A 114 -0.66 19.19 0.95
CA THR A 114 -0.10 18.32 -0.09
C THR A 114 0.96 17.38 0.49
N PRO A 115 0.83 16.04 0.28
CA PRO A 115 1.85 15.09 0.68
C PRO A 115 3.19 15.39 0.01
N ARG A 116 4.30 15.09 0.69
CA ARG A 116 5.63 15.22 0.08
C ARG A 116 5.77 14.20 -1.05
N GLU A 117 6.06 14.65 -2.26
CA GLU A 117 6.21 13.75 -3.41
C GLU A 117 7.38 12.77 -3.23
N ASN A 118 7.12 11.48 -3.46
CA ASN A 118 8.13 10.43 -3.58
C ASN A 118 8.30 10.04 -5.06
N ILE A 119 9.17 10.78 -5.74
CA ILE A 119 9.42 10.64 -7.19
C ILE A 119 9.94 9.23 -7.53
N SER A 120 10.79 8.65 -6.68
CA SER A 120 11.35 7.31 -6.90
C SER A 120 10.25 6.24 -6.91
N LEU A 121 9.37 6.25 -5.90
CA LEU A 121 8.21 5.36 -5.80
C LEU A 121 7.31 5.52 -7.04
N LYS A 122 6.96 6.76 -7.39
CA LYS A 122 6.11 7.09 -8.55
C LYS A 122 6.67 6.51 -9.85
N ASN A 123 7.96 6.74 -10.13
CA ASN A 123 8.60 6.29 -11.36
C ASN A 123 8.69 4.76 -11.44
N LYS A 124 9.05 4.09 -10.33
CA LYS A 124 9.10 2.63 -10.25
C LYS A 124 7.71 2.01 -10.45
N LEU A 125 6.69 2.57 -9.80
CA LEU A 125 5.30 2.12 -9.92
C LEU A 125 4.77 2.29 -11.35
N LEU A 126 4.93 3.46 -11.95
CA LEU A 126 4.50 3.72 -13.33
C LEU A 126 5.21 2.80 -14.33
N SER A 127 6.51 2.54 -14.14
CA SER A 127 7.27 1.61 -14.97
C SER A 127 6.72 0.18 -14.88
N LEU A 128 6.33 -0.27 -13.69
CA LEU A 128 5.74 -1.60 -13.49
C LEU A 128 4.36 -1.70 -14.15
N ILE A 129 3.48 -0.73 -13.93
CA ILE A 129 2.12 -0.74 -14.50
C ILE A 129 2.18 -0.68 -16.04
N LYS A 130 3.05 0.15 -16.62
CA LYS A 130 3.27 0.18 -18.07
C LYS A 130 3.67 -1.20 -18.63
N SER A 131 4.50 -1.94 -17.90
CA SER A 131 4.91 -3.31 -18.26
C SER A 131 3.90 -4.41 -17.91
N ASN A 132 2.77 -4.09 -17.27
CA ASN A 132 1.76 -5.09 -16.92
C ASN A 132 1.01 -5.55 -18.18
N LYS A 133 1.27 -6.79 -18.60
CA LYS A 133 0.67 -7.41 -19.80
C LYS A 133 -0.82 -7.67 -19.68
N GLN A 134 -1.33 -7.85 -18.45
CA GLN A 134 -2.75 -8.08 -18.23
C GLN A 134 -3.61 -6.85 -18.57
N LEU A 135 -2.99 -5.67 -18.66
CA LEU A 135 -3.64 -4.40 -18.96
C LEU A 135 -3.37 -3.92 -20.39
N ASP A 136 -2.74 -4.73 -21.25
CA ASP A 136 -2.38 -4.34 -22.62
C ASP A 136 -3.60 -3.93 -23.46
N SER A 137 -4.73 -4.63 -23.29
CA SER A 137 -5.98 -4.33 -23.99
C SER A 137 -6.60 -2.97 -23.63
N LYS A 138 -6.21 -2.38 -22.49
CA LYS A 138 -6.69 -1.06 -22.04
C LYS A 138 -5.85 0.11 -22.59
N GLY A 139 -4.66 -0.17 -23.14
CA GLY A 139 -3.77 0.82 -23.73
C GLY A 139 -2.98 1.68 -22.73
N ASP A 140 -1.98 2.40 -23.24
CA ASP A 140 -1.02 3.16 -22.42
C ASP A 140 -1.65 4.31 -21.63
N GLY A 141 -2.66 4.97 -22.20
CA GLY A 141 -3.38 6.06 -21.53
C GLY A 141 -4.06 5.60 -20.24
N PHE A 142 -4.70 4.42 -20.26
CA PHE A 142 -5.28 3.80 -19.07
C PHE A 142 -4.19 3.44 -18.06
N LYS A 143 -3.10 2.80 -18.49
CA LYS A 143 -2.00 2.41 -17.61
C LYS A 143 -1.36 3.60 -16.88
N ILE A 144 -1.19 4.73 -17.57
CA ILE A 144 -0.69 5.97 -16.96
C ILE A 144 -1.70 6.49 -15.92
N LYS A 145 -2.98 6.61 -16.29
CA LYS A 145 -4.04 7.05 -15.38
C LYS A 145 -4.14 6.17 -14.13
N LEU A 146 -4.06 4.85 -14.30
CA LEU A 146 -4.05 3.88 -13.21
C LEU A 146 -2.86 4.09 -12.27
N GLY A 147 -1.64 4.19 -12.82
CA GLY A 147 -0.46 4.37 -11.97
C GLY A 147 -0.43 5.71 -11.25
N GLU A 148 -0.94 6.78 -11.87
CA GLU A 148 -1.14 8.05 -11.17
C GLU A 148 -2.20 7.94 -10.07
N ALA A 149 -3.32 7.26 -10.32
CA ALA A 149 -4.38 7.09 -9.33
C ALA A 149 -3.90 6.29 -8.11
N ILE A 150 -3.17 5.19 -8.34
CA ILE A 150 -2.58 4.38 -7.26
C ILE A 150 -1.58 5.20 -6.46
N TYR A 151 -0.65 5.88 -7.14
CA TYR A 151 0.35 6.72 -6.47
C TYR A 151 -0.32 7.82 -5.63
N ARG A 152 -1.26 8.56 -6.21
CA ARG A 152 -1.97 9.64 -5.51
C ARG A 152 -2.73 9.11 -4.32
N ALA A 153 -3.48 8.00 -4.45
CA ALA A 153 -4.19 7.41 -3.32
C ALA A 153 -3.27 7.07 -2.15
N ILE A 154 -2.13 6.41 -2.39
CA ILE A 154 -1.15 6.10 -1.33
C ILE A 154 -0.66 7.38 -0.67
N MET A 155 -0.23 8.36 -1.47
CA MET A 155 0.33 9.60 -0.94
C MET A 155 -0.70 10.43 -0.18
N ASP A 156 -1.94 10.55 -0.69
CA ASP A 156 -3.03 11.27 -0.03
C ASP A 156 -3.30 10.70 1.36
N PHE A 157 -3.33 9.36 1.49
CA PHE A 157 -3.60 8.70 2.76
C PHE A 157 -2.41 8.66 3.72
N THR A 158 -1.17 8.89 3.27
CA THR A 158 -0.01 9.02 4.18
C THR A 158 -0.07 10.22 5.12
N GLY A 159 -1.05 11.11 4.96
CA GLY A 159 -1.31 12.21 5.90
C GLY A 159 -2.51 12.00 6.83
N VAL A 160 -3.19 10.85 6.75
CA VAL A 160 -4.48 10.63 7.41
C VAL A 160 -4.30 10.02 8.79
N LYS A 161 -5.08 10.54 9.74
CA LYS A 161 -5.35 9.89 11.02
C LYS A 161 -6.80 9.47 11.06
N VAL A 162 -7.06 8.23 11.42
CA VAL A 162 -8.41 7.68 11.42
C VAL A 162 -8.70 6.96 12.74
N ASN A 163 -9.88 7.22 13.29
CA ASN A 163 -10.35 6.54 14.48
C ASN A 163 -11.05 5.23 14.07
N ILE A 164 -10.64 4.14 14.71
CA ILE A 164 -11.25 2.82 14.57
C ILE A 164 -11.77 2.33 15.91
N ILE A 165 -12.81 1.50 15.90
CA ILE A 165 -13.32 0.80 17.08
C ILE A 165 -12.94 -0.67 17.01
N VAL A 166 -12.08 -1.12 17.92
CA VAL A 166 -11.68 -2.53 18.04
C VAL A 166 -12.02 -3.03 19.44
N GLY A 167 -12.83 -4.09 19.54
CA GLY A 167 -13.25 -4.65 20.83
C GLY A 167 -13.93 -3.63 21.75
N GLY A 168 -14.65 -2.65 21.18
CA GLY A 168 -15.32 -1.57 21.92
C GLY A 168 -14.41 -0.42 22.36
N LYS A 169 -13.11 -0.45 22.02
CA LYS A 169 -12.17 0.63 22.32
C LYS A 169 -11.87 1.46 21.07
N VAL A 170 -11.85 2.78 21.23
CA VAL A 170 -11.42 3.70 20.18
C VAL A 170 -9.89 3.71 20.11
N LYS A 171 -9.34 3.48 18.92
CA LYS A 171 -7.91 3.58 18.62
C LYS A 171 -7.72 4.55 17.46
N THR A 172 -6.73 5.43 17.54
CA THR A 172 -6.39 6.36 16.46
C THR A 172 -5.21 5.81 15.68
N LEU A 173 -5.46 5.36 14.46
CA LEU A 173 -4.42 4.94 13.53
C LEU A 173 -3.83 6.15 12.84
N ASP A 174 -2.50 6.24 12.85
CA ASP A 174 -1.74 7.24 12.09
C ASP A 174 -1.14 6.59 10.84
N LEU A 175 -1.79 6.80 9.69
CA LEU A 175 -1.38 6.18 8.44
C LEU A 175 -0.02 6.71 7.94
N SER A 176 0.45 7.85 8.45
CA SER A 176 1.79 8.38 8.14
C SER A 176 2.94 7.51 8.65
N LYS A 177 2.65 6.59 9.59
CA LYS A 177 3.62 5.62 10.10
C LYS A 177 3.87 4.47 9.13
N LEU A 178 3.02 4.30 8.11
CA LEU A 178 3.23 3.29 7.08
C LEU A 178 4.23 3.78 6.03
N ASP A 179 5.21 2.94 5.71
CA ASP A 179 6.06 3.15 4.54
C ASP A 179 5.24 2.92 3.26
N PRO A 180 5.08 3.91 2.36
CA PRO A 180 4.39 3.73 1.08
C PRO A 180 4.88 2.52 0.27
N SER A 181 6.16 2.16 0.43
CA SER A 181 6.78 1.04 -0.27
C SER A 181 6.17 -0.30 0.16
N ILE A 182 5.75 -0.46 1.43
CA ILE A 182 5.09 -1.70 1.86
C ILE A 182 3.70 -1.84 1.24
N VAL A 183 2.95 -0.74 1.12
CA VAL A 183 1.61 -0.75 0.51
C VAL A 183 1.69 -1.19 -0.96
N VAL A 184 2.63 -0.63 -1.72
CA VAL A 184 2.85 -1.05 -3.13
C VAL A 184 3.32 -2.51 -3.22
N SER A 185 4.15 -2.96 -2.28
CA SER A 185 4.67 -4.33 -2.28
C SER A 185 3.58 -5.36 -2.07
N ILE A 186 2.64 -5.09 -1.14
CA ILE A 186 1.44 -5.91 -0.94
C ILE A 186 0.61 -5.94 -2.23
N MET A 187 0.29 -4.79 -2.83
CA MET A 187 -0.51 -4.76 -4.06
C MET A 187 0.11 -5.55 -5.22
N ILE A 188 1.44 -5.56 -5.35
CA ILE A 188 2.12 -6.34 -6.39
C ILE A 188 1.95 -7.84 -6.16
N VAL A 189 2.12 -8.31 -4.92
CA VAL A 189 2.02 -9.73 -4.61
C VAL A 189 0.57 -10.20 -4.70
N GLU A 190 -0.36 -9.41 -4.18
CA GLU A 190 -1.78 -9.73 -4.12
C GLU A 190 -2.46 -9.67 -5.50
N SER A 191 -2.26 -8.59 -6.25
CA SER A 191 -3.02 -8.35 -7.49
C SER A 191 -2.16 -8.12 -8.71
N SER A 192 -0.82 -8.13 -8.58
CA SER A 192 0.09 -7.70 -9.65
C SER A 192 -0.24 -6.31 -10.19
N LEU A 193 -0.72 -5.41 -9.32
CA LEU A 193 -1.18 -4.06 -9.66
C LEU A 193 -2.35 -4.04 -10.65
N ASN A 194 -3.16 -5.10 -10.67
CA ASN A 194 -4.34 -5.21 -11.52
C ASN A 194 -5.60 -4.85 -10.71
N PRO A 195 -6.28 -3.73 -10.97
CA PRO A 195 -7.45 -3.32 -10.20
C PRO A 195 -8.67 -4.23 -10.44
N TYR A 196 -8.66 -5.05 -11.50
CA TYR A 196 -9.71 -6.02 -11.80
C TYR A 196 -9.53 -7.37 -11.10
N ALA A 197 -8.48 -7.52 -10.29
CA ALA A 197 -8.13 -8.78 -9.65
C ALA A 197 -9.26 -9.31 -8.75
N LEU A 198 -9.61 -10.58 -8.93
CA LEU A 198 -10.62 -11.30 -8.17
C LEU A 198 -10.09 -12.67 -7.77
N MET A 199 -9.93 -12.94 -6.48
CA MET A 199 -9.72 -14.30 -5.99
C MET A 199 -11.05 -14.89 -5.53
N GLU A 200 -11.23 -16.18 -5.82
CA GLU A 200 -12.33 -17.00 -5.31
C GLU A 200 -11.72 -18.16 -4.52
N GLU A 201 -12.11 -18.29 -3.26
CA GLU A 201 -11.71 -19.40 -2.40
C GLU A 201 -12.93 -20.15 -1.89
N LYS A 202 -12.75 -21.42 -1.53
CA LYS A 202 -13.82 -22.19 -0.89
C LYS A 202 -14.04 -21.67 0.52
N SER A 203 -15.29 -21.42 0.87
CA SER A 203 -15.63 -21.00 2.23
C SER A 203 -15.29 -22.11 3.24
N LEU A 204 -14.72 -21.70 4.38
CA LEU A 204 -14.54 -22.57 5.55
C LEU A 204 -15.88 -22.95 6.19
N ASN A 205 -16.95 -22.20 5.91
CA ASN A 205 -18.30 -22.50 6.35
C ASN A 205 -19.29 -22.45 5.15
N PRO A 206 -19.49 -23.59 4.47
CA PRO A 206 -20.34 -23.69 3.27
C PRO A 206 -21.81 -23.33 3.51
N SER A 207 -22.27 -23.35 4.78
CA SER A 207 -23.65 -23.03 5.15
C SER A 207 -24.01 -21.56 4.97
N PHE A 208 -23.04 -20.65 4.99
CA PHE A 208 -23.27 -19.21 4.79
C PHE A 208 -23.01 -18.76 3.34
N SER A 209 -21.97 -19.32 2.72
CA SER A 209 -21.66 -19.15 1.30
C SER A 209 -20.77 -20.30 0.86
N GLN A 210 -20.91 -20.77 -0.38
CA GLN A 210 -20.01 -21.78 -0.94
C GLN A 210 -18.61 -21.23 -1.22
N TYR A 211 -18.53 -19.93 -1.55
CA TYR A 211 -17.31 -19.25 -1.95
C TYR A 211 -17.12 -17.93 -1.21
N VAL A 212 -15.87 -17.55 -1.00
CA VAL A 212 -15.48 -16.22 -0.52
C VAL A 212 -14.65 -15.54 -1.58
N TYR A 213 -14.85 -14.23 -1.71
CA TYR A 213 -14.24 -13.42 -2.76
C TYR A 213 -13.37 -12.33 -2.17
N SER A 214 -12.19 -12.12 -2.74
CA SER A 214 -11.35 -10.94 -2.50
C SER A 214 -11.20 -10.11 -3.77
N ARG A 215 -11.15 -8.79 -3.62
CA ARG A 215 -11.27 -7.84 -4.75
C ARG A 215 -10.20 -6.76 -4.76
N GLY A 216 -9.86 -6.31 -5.96
CA GLY A 216 -9.09 -5.09 -6.20
C GLY A 216 -7.60 -5.23 -5.91
N LEU A 217 -6.92 -4.09 -5.83
CA LEU A 217 -5.46 -4.01 -5.76
C LEU A 217 -4.86 -4.68 -4.52
N MET A 218 -5.55 -4.55 -3.39
CA MET A 218 -5.17 -5.05 -2.08
C MET A 218 -5.81 -6.42 -1.77
N GLN A 219 -6.59 -7.01 -2.68
CA GLN A 219 -7.29 -8.30 -2.47
C GLN A 219 -8.01 -8.39 -1.12
N ILE A 220 -8.92 -7.45 -0.86
CA ILE A 220 -9.68 -7.42 0.41
C ILE A 220 -10.86 -8.40 0.32
N TYR A 221 -10.93 -9.35 1.27
CA TYR A 221 -12.06 -10.26 1.43
C TYR A 221 -13.31 -9.56 1.96
N GLU A 222 -14.50 -10.04 1.60
CA GLU A 222 -15.78 -9.48 2.09
C GLU A 222 -15.89 -9.47 3.62
N ILE A 223 -15.43 -10.53 4.30
CA ILE A 223 -15.43 -10.58 5.77
C ILE A 223 -14.49 -9.54 6.38
N THR A 224 -13.35 -9.29 5.74
CA THR A 224 -12.40 -8.24 6.12
C THR A 224 -13.04 -6.87 5.92
N LEU A 225 -13.73 -6.66 4.79
CA LEU A 225 -14.48 -5.43 4.52
C LEU A 225 -15.54 -5.16 5.61
N TRP A 226 -16.34 -6.16 5.97
CA TRP A 226 -17.36 -5.99 7.02
C TRP A 226 -16.75 -5.62 8.36
N THR A 227 -15.62 -6.25 8.70
CA THR A 227 -14.87 -5.93 9.91
C THR A 227 -14.34 -4.48 9.87
N LEU A 228 -13.70 -4.06 8.78
CA LEU A 228 -13.20 -2.70 8.62
C LEU A 228 -14.33 -1.66 8.65
N ASN A 229 -15.47 -1.93 8.00
CA ASN A 229 -16.65 -1.06 8.08
C ASN A 229 -17.17 -0.94 9.52
N SER A 230 -17.17 -2.03 10.28
CA SER A 230 -17.57 -1.99 11.69
C SER A 230 -16.63 -1.12 12.52
N TRP A 231 -15.33 -1.17 12.23
CA TRP A 231 -14.30 -0.37 12.89
C TRP A 231 -14.41 1.11 12.54
N LEU A 232 -14.74 1.42 11.29
CA LEU A 232 -14.78 2.78 10.75
C LEU A 232 -16.13 3.49 10.91
N LYS A 233 -17.09 2.86 11.60
CA LYS A 233 -18.47 3.33 11.72
C LYS A 233 -18.60 4.78 12.22
N GLU A 234 -17.79 5.19 13.20
CA GLU A 234 -17.79 6.57 13.74
C GLU A 234 -17.26 7.60 12.74
N SER A 235 -16.42 7.17 11.79
CA SER A 235 -15.94 8.01 10.70
C SER A 235 -16.97 8.13 9.56
N GLN A 236 -18.17 7.55 9.72
CA GLN A 236 -19.24 7.50 8.71
C GLN A 236 -18.81 6.84 7.39
N ILE A 237 -17.78 6.00 7.43
CA ILE A 237 -17.29 5.25 6.28
C ILE A 237 -17.95 3.88 6.30
N ASN A 238 -18.70 3.59 5.22
CA ASN A 238 -19.32 2.30 5.00
C ASN A 238 -19.24 1.96 3.51
N ILE A 239 -18.22 1.17 3.16
CA ILE A 239 -17.93 0.79 1.77
C ILE A 239 -18.68 -0.51 1.46
N LYS A 240 -19.46 -0.52 0.39
CA LYS A 240 -20.14 -1.74 -0.10
C LYS A 240 -19.14 -2.66 -0.83
N PRO A 241 -19.41 -3.96 -1.00
CA PRO A 241 -18.53 -4.87 -1.73
C PRO A 241 -18.11 -4.36 -3.12
N GLU A 242 -19.01 -3.69 -3.84
CA GLU A 242 -18.73 -3.10 -5.16
C GLU A 242 -17.73 -1.94 -5.07
N GLY A 243 -17.70 -1.22 -3.94
CA GLY A 243 -16.72 -0.16 -3.67
C GLY A 243 -15.29 -0.68 -3.57
N LEU A 244 -15.07 -1.99 -3.37
CA LEU A 244 -13.73 -2.57 -3.37
C LEU A 244 -13.04 -2.51 -4.75
N TRP A 245 -13.79 -2.25 -5.83
CA TRP A 245 -13.21 -2.01 -7.15
C TRP A 245 -12.60 -0.61 -7.28
N SER A 246 -13.07 0.36 -6.48
CA SER A 246 -12.47 1.70 -6.48
C SER A 246 -11.04 1.61 -5.97
N ILE A 247 -10.10 2.13 -6.77
CA ILE A 247 -8.68 2.20 -6.43
C ILE A 247 -8.49 2.92 -5.09
N ARG A 248 -9.25 3.99 -4.84
CA ARG A 248 -9.11 4.81 -3.64
C ARG A 248 -9.61 4.08 -2.41
N ASP A 249 -10.83 3.55 -2.45
CA ASP A 249 -11.42 2.84 -1.31
C ASP A 249 -10.63 1.58 -0.97
N ASN A 250 -10.18 0.84 -1.98
CA ASN A 250 -9.39 -0.38 -1.80
C ASN A 250 -8.02 -0.10 -1.15
N ILE A 251 -7.30 0.94 -1.61
CA ILE A 251 -6.03 1.36 -1.01
C ILE A 251 -6.24 1.93 0.40
N PHE A 252 -7.27 2.75 0.61
CA PHE A 252 -7.59 3.29 1.93
C PHE A 252 -7.81 2.18 2.96
N LEU A 253 -8.71 1.23 2.66
CA LEU A 253 -9.00 0.10 3.54
C LEU A 253 -7.76 -0.77 3.77
N GLY A 254 -6.97 -1.01 2.73
CA GLY A 254 -5.70 -1.73 2.83
C GLY A 254 -4.69 -1.03 3.75
N MET A 255 -4.60 0.30 3.69
CA MET A 255 -3.75 1.09 4.59
C MET A 255 -4.27 1.11 6.04
N VAL A 256 -5.59 1.18 6.24
CA VAL A 256 -6.20 1.05 7.59
C VAL A 256 -5.82 -0.30 8.19
N TYR A 257 -5.98 -1.38 7.42
CA TYR A 257 -5.60 -2.72 7.84
C TYR A 257 -4.09 -2.80 8.18
N LEU A 258 -3.22 -2.41 7.25
CA LEU A 258 -1.77 -2.45 7.47
C LEU A 258 -1.34 -1.60 8.67
N SER A 259 -1.98 -0.46 8.91
CA SER A 259 -1.66 0.41 10.04
C SER A 259 -2.04 -0.24 11.37
N TYR A 260 -3.21 -0.88 11.44
CA TYR A 260 -3.59 -1.67 12.61
C TYR A 260 -2.63 -2.85 12.85
N ALA A 261 -2.28 -3.59 11.79
CA ALA A 261 -1.30 -4.68 11.88
C ALA A 261 0.08 -4.18 12.34
N ASN A 262 0.50 -2.99 11.89
CA ASN A 262 1.75 -2.38 12.34
C ASN A 262 1.73 -2.06 13.83
N GLU A 263 0.63 -1.57 14.38
CA GLU A 263 0.52 -1.33 15.81
C GLU A 263 0.57 -2.62 16.63
N MET A 264 -0.03 -3.72 16.15
CA MET A 264 0.08 -5.03 16.80
C MET A 264 1.51 -5.58 16.86
N LEU A 265 2.43 -5.06 16.03
CA LEU A 265 3.85 -5.43 16.06
C LEU A 265 4.70 -4.51 16.93
N GLU A 266 4.15 -3.37 17.36
CA GLU A 266 4.80 -2.39 18.23
C GLU A 266 4.39 -2.56 19.71
N GLU A 267 3.28 -3.28 19.95
CA GLU A 267 2.84 -3.80 21.26
C GLU A 267 3.63 -5.05 21.68
#